data_AF-A0A3S9YJ65-F1
#
_entry.id   AF-A0A3S9YJ65-F1
#
_cell.length_a   1.000
_cell.length_b   1.000
_cell.length_c   1.000
_cell.angle_alpha   90.00
_cell.angle_beta   90.00
_cell.angle_gamma   90.00
#
_symmetry.space_group_name_H-M   'P 1'
#
loop_
_entity.id
_entity.type
_entity.pdbx_description
1 polymer ?
#
loop_
_entity_poly.entity_id
_entity_poly.type
_entity_poly.pdbx_seq_one_letter_code
_entity_poly.pdbx_strand_id
1 'polypeptide(L)'
;MSEDVVGPAGCAHRLPLRQPQPGRDVTLHPRGLVVAVLTGKTKHSVRNAKIRYSDDAEICPVRAWAAYRARLVAEHGEQRADPSTPAFVGIDRWGHITGGMCPDSVTRAIKRISKRAGVPVHWTGHSLRIGLAAVGRKKGKDAVAIADQGGWARHSRSMLGYMQIDDGWDDNASAGLT
;
A
#
# COMPACT_ATOMS: atom_id res chain seq x y z
N MET A 1 4.83 -17.08 3.85
CA MET A 1 4.92 -16.44 5.18
C MET A 1 4.71 -14.94 5.04
N SER A 2 3.68 -14.29 5.54
CA SER A 2 2.24 -14.56 5.70
C SER A 2 1.64 -13.16 5.87
N GLU A 3 0.44 -12.96 5.36
CA GLU A 3 -0.14 -11.66 4.99
C GLU A 3 -0.44 -10.76 6.20
N ASP A 4 -0.13 -9.45 6.09
CA ASP A 4 -0.44 -8.43 7.09
C ASP A 4 -1.95 -8.07 6.99
N VAL A 5 -2.76 -8.54 7.94
CA VAL A 5 -4.17 -8.14 8.17
C VAL A 5 -4.20 -6.99 9.16
N VAL A 6 -4.90 -5.90 8.82
CA VAL A 6 -5.16 -4.75 9.70
C VAL A 6 -6.44 -5.00 10.52
N GLY A 7 -6.40 -4.69 11.82
CA GLY A 7 -7.57 -4.60 12.71
C GLY A 7 -7.46 -3.37 13.62
N PRO A 8 -8.55 -2.68 14.01
CA PRO A 8 -8.47 -1.36 14.65
C PRO A 8 -8.69 -1.40 16.17
N ALA A 9 -7.98 -0.53 16.91
CA ALA A 9 -8.40 -0.05 18.24
C ALA A 9 -7.62 1.22 18.68
N GLY A 10 -8.33 2.17 19.30
CA GLY A 10 -7.81 2.93 20.45
C GLY A 10 -7.61 4.45 20.31
N CYS A 11 -8.38 5.22 21.09
CA CYS A 11 -8.48 6.68 21.18
C CYS A 11 -7.29 7.38 21.89
N ALA A 12 -6.93 8.61 21.48
CA ALA A 12 -6.39 9.68 22.37
C ALA A 12 -6.40 11.07 21.69
N HIS A 13 -6.58 12.13 22.49
CA HIS A 13 -6.98 13.50 22.11
C HIS A 13 -5.80 14.52 22.10
N ARG A 14 -5.96 15.61 21.31
CA ARG A 14 -5.30 16.96 21.32
C ARG A 14 -4.43 17.33 20.07
N LEU A 15 -4.83 18.43 19.38
CA LEU A 15 -4.24 19.16 18.21
C LEU A 15 -3.09 20.12 18.67
N PRO A 16 -2.22 20.76 17.83
CA PRO A 16 -2.24 20.91 16.37
C PRO A 16 -0.88 20.81 15.61
N LEU A 17 -0.71 19.71 14.90
CA LEU A 17 -0.34 19.59 13.47
C LEU A 17 -1.20 18.40 13.04
N ARG A 18 -1.85 18.37 11.87
CA ARG A 18 -2.82 17.29 11.55
C ARG A 18 -2.11 15.94 11.34
N GLN A 19 -1.71 15.34 12.45
CA GLN A 19 -1.37 13.94 12.63
C GLN A 19 -2.57 13.11 12.18
N PRO A 20 -2.36 11.89 11.63
CA PRO A 20 -3.47 10.97 11.36
C PRO A 20 -4.29 10.83 12.65
N GLN A 21 -5.58 11.17 12.57
CA GLN A 21 -6.45 11.11 13.74
C GLN A 21 -6.64 9.64 14.13
N PRO A 22 -6.65 9.32 15.44
CA PRO A 22 -6.96 7.97 15.89
C PRO A 22 -8.34 7.57 15.33
N GLY A 23 -8.36 6.57 14.46
CA GLY A 23 -9.55 6.12 13.73
C GLY A 23 -9.58 6.43 12.23
N ARG A 24 -8.55 7.06 11.64
CA ARG A 24 -8.44 7.19 10.16
C ARG A 24 -7.16 6.56 9.64
N ASP A 25 -7.26 5.30 9.23
CA ASP A 25 -6.15 4.54 8.63
C ASP A 25 -5.68 5.15 7.29
N VAL A 26 -6.57 5.86 6.59
CA VAL A 26 -6.30 6.43 5.27
C VAL A 26 -6.86 7.85 5.19
N THR A 27 -6.00 8.82 4.87
CA THR A 27 -6.37 10.24 4.78
C THR A 27 -5.91 10.85 3.46
N LEU A 28 -6.82 11.59 2.79
CA LEU A 28 -6.49 12.39 1.61
C LEU A 28 -5.67 13.63 1.99
N HIS A 29 -4.69 13.93 1.16
CA HIS A 29 -3.79 15.07 1.27
C HIS A 29 -3.70 15.77 -0.10
N PRO A 30 -3.48 17.09 -0.19
CA PRO A 30 -3.35 17.78 -1.48
C PRO A 30 -2.28 17.18 -2.41
N ARG A 31 -1.26 16.53 -1.83
CA ARG A 31 -0.17 15.85 -2.56
C ARG A 31 -0.38 14.35 -2.79
N GLY A 32 -1.46 13.75 -2.29
CA GLY A 32 -1.76 12.33 -2.46
C GLY A 32 -2.53 11.71 -1.29
N LEU A 33 -2.11 10.53 -0.86
CA LEU A 33 -2.70 9.75 0.21
C LEU A 33 -1.68 9.53 1.33
N VAL A 34 -2.13 9.63 2.58
CA VAL A 34 -1.36 9.20 3.75
C VAL A 34 -2.06 7.97 4.32
N VAL A 35 -1.34 6.86 4.38
CA VAL A 35 -1.81 5.59 4.93
C VAL A 35 -1.07 5.33 6.24
N ALA A 36 -1.79 5.37 7.34
CA ALA A 36 -1.29 5.03 8.66
C ALA A 36 -1.34 3.51 8.84
N VAL A 37 -0.17 2.87 8.78
CA VAL A 37 -0.01 1.46 9.13
C VAL A 37 0.26 1.41 10.62
N LEU A 38 -0.77 1.07 11.40
CA LEU A 38 -0.75 1.17 12.87
C LEU A 38 -0.15 -0.07 13.53
N THR A 39 -0.30 -1.23 12.89
CA THR A 39 0.20 -2.51 13.37
C THR A 39 1.03 -3.19 12.31
N GLY A 40 1.94 -4.03 12.73
CA GLY A 40 2.67 -4.88 11.82
C GLY A 40 3.68 -5.73 12.56
N LYS A 41 4.20 -6.75 11.86
CA LYS A 41 5.09 -7.74 12.44
C LYS A 41 6.39 -7.15 13.02
N THR A 42 6.83 -6.00 12.50
CA THR A 42 8.06 -5.35 12.93
C THR A 42 7.82 -3.88 13.24
N LYS A 43 8.71 -3.27 14.04
CA LYS A 43 8.71 -1.82 14.28
C LYS A 43 8.81 -0.97 13.01
N HIS A 44 9.36 -1.53 11.93
CA HIS A 44 9.49 -0.86 10.63
C HIS A 44 8.21 -0.93 9.80
N SER A 45 7.32 -1.89 10.10
CA SER A 45 6.02 -2.02 9.44
C SER A 45 5.10 -0.86 9.82
N VAL A 46 5.15 -0.42 11.08
CA VAL A 46 4.38 0.73 11.59
C VAL A 46 4.94 2.02 11.00
N ARG A 47 4.13 2.71 10.18
CA ARG A 47 4.58 3.90 9.44
C ARG A 47 3.42 4.67 8.84
N ASN A 48 3.70 5.92 8.47
CA ASN A 48 2.82 6.75 7.64
C ASN A 48 3.30 6.70 6.19
N ALA A 49 2.82 5.72 5.43
CA ALA A 49 3.17 5.57 4.02
C ALA A 49 2.51 6.69 3.20
N LYS A 50 3.32 7.43 2.42
CA LYS A 50 2.84 8.51 1.56
C LYS A 50 2.75 7.97 0.13
N ILE A 51 1.57 8.06 -0.47
CA ILE A 51 1.33 7.63 -1.85
C ILE A 51 1.00 8.89 -2.64
N ARG A 52 1.80 9.19 -3.67
CA ARG A 52 1.57 10.37 -4.52
C ARG A 52 0.46 10.11 -5.54
N TYR A 53 -0.11 11.19 -6.05
CA TYR A 53 -0.81 11.12 -7.33
C TYR A 53 0.14 10.58 -8.41
N SER A 54 -0.40 9.78 -9.31
CA SER A 54 0.28 9.36 -10.53
C SER A 54 0.01 10.42 -11.59
N ASP A 55 0.97 10.65 -12.48
CA ASP A 55 0.79 11.53 -13.63
C ASP A 55 -0.22 10.94 -14.60
N ASP A 56 -0.20 9.62 -14.76
CA ASP A 56 -1.25 8.86 -15.45
C ASP A 56 -2.45 8.66 -14.52
N ALA A 57 -3.59 9.22 -14.93
CA ALA A 57 -4.84 9.20 -14.21
C ALA A 57 -5.49 7.81 -14.15
N GLU A 58 -5.29 6.95 -15.16
CA GLU A 58 -5.92 5.64 -15.25
C GLU A 58 -5.36 4.66 -14.20
N ILE A 59 -4.07 4.80 -13.89
CA ILE A 59 -3.37 3.97 -12.90
C ILE A 59 -3.17 4.69 -11.56
N CYS A 60 -3.80 5.85 -11.34
CA CYS A 60 -3.57 6.66 -10.16
C CYS A 60 -4.21 6.04 -8.90
N PRO A 61 -3.42 5.60 -7.90
CA PRO A 61 -3.97 4.94 -6.71
C PRO A 61 -4.79 5.88 -5.84
N VAL A 62 -4.46 7.18 -5.81
CA VAL A 62 -5.17 8.18 -5.00
C VAL A 62 -6.56 8.46 -5.58
N ARG A 63 -6.66 8.58 -6.92
CA ARG A 63 -7.94 8.76 -7.61
C ARG A 63 -8.79 7.50 -7.51
N ALA A 64 -8.18 6.32 -7.69
CA ALA A 64 -8.86 5.04 -7.52
C ALA A 64 -9.44 4.87 -6.11
N TRP A 65 -8.67 5.26 -5.08
CA TRP A 65 -9.13 5.26 -3.69
C TRP A 65 -10.33 6.19 -3.47
N ALA A 66 -10.25 7.43 -3.95
CA ALA A 66 -11.34 8.41 -3.81
C ALA A 66 -12.62 7.93 -4.51
N ALA A 67 -12.48 7.41 -5.74
CA ALA A 67 -13.60 6.85 -6.50
C ALA A 67 -14.23 5.65 -5.78
N TYR A 68 -13.42 4.73 -5.24
CA TYR A 68 -13.90 3.60 -4.45
C TYR A 68 -14.69 4.06 -3.22
N ARG A 69 -14.17 5.03 -2.43
CA ARG A 69 -14.89 5.53 -1.24
C ARG A 69 -16.19 6.23 -1.60
N ALA A 70 -16.21 7.00 -2.69
CA ALA A 70 -17.43 7.64 -3.17
C ALA A 70 -18.49 6.61 -3.58
N ARG A 71 -18.10 5.55 -4.31
CA ARG A 71 -18.99 4.44 -4.69
C ARG A 71 -19.50 3.66 -3.48
N LEU A 72 -18.63 3.38 -2.52
CA LEU A 72 -19.02 2.70 -1.28
C LEU A 72 -20.12 3.44 -0.53
N VAL A 73 -20.04 4.78 -0.45
CA VAL A 73 -21.08 5.61 0.17
C VAL A 73 -22.35 5.64 -0.67
N ALA A 74 -22.22 5.87 -1.98
CA ALA A 74 -23.36 5.96 -2.88
C ALA A 74 -24.18 4.66 -2.94
N GLU A 75 -23.53 3.50 -2.88
CA GLU A 75 -24.17 2.19 -3.04
C GLU A 75 -24.62 1.56 -1.71
N HIS A 76 -23.97 1.91 -0.60
CA HIS A 76 -24.22 1.26 0.69
C HIS A 76 -24.57 2.22 1.84
N GLY A 77 -24.77 3.51 1.54
CA GLY A 77 -25.31 4.52 2.44
C GLY A 77 -24.27 5.42 3.12
N GLU A 78 -24.73 6.59 3.59
CA GLU A 78 -23.93 7.65 4.21
C GLU A 78 -23.15 7.20 5.45
N GLN A 79 -23.63 6.19 6.17
CA GLN A 79 -22.90 5.61 7.31
C GLN A 79 -21.52 5.04 6.93
N ARG A 80 -21.27 4.78 5.62
CA ARG A 80 -19.95 4.35 5.12
C ARG A 80 -18.94 5.48 4.96
N ALA A 81 -19.39 6.74 5.10
CA ALA A 81 -18.50 7.89 5.18
C ALA A 81 -17.81 7.97 6.56
N ASP A 82 -18.31 7.23 7.56
CA ASP A 82 -17.77 7.24 8.91
C ASP A 82 -16.29 6.80 8.92
N PRO A 83 -15.41 7.52 9.66
CA PRO A 83 -14.00 7.16 9.81
C PRO A 83 -13.73 5.72 10.29
N SER A 84 -14.61 5.18 11.15
CA SER A 84 -14.51 3.81 11.66
C SER A 84 -14.82 2.74 10.61
N THR A 85 -15.36 3.13 9.44
CA THR A 85 -15.54 2.20 8.32
C THR A 85 -14.18 1.70 7.85
N PRO A 86 -13.96 0.37 7.82
CA PRO A 86 -12.70 -0.22 7.38
C PRO A 86 -12.25 0.36 6.04
N ALA A 87 -10.94 0.57 5.88
CA ALA A 87 -10.39 1.17 4.67
C ALA A 87 -10.87 0.42 3.41
N PHE A 88 -10.75 -0.90 3.42
CA PHE A 88 -11.38 -1.78 2.44
C PHE A 88 -12.42 -2.66 3.13
N VAL A 89 -13.60 -2.76 2.55
CA VAL A 89 -14.67 -3.61 3.09
C VAL A 89 -14.71 -4.97 2.40
N GLY A 90 -15.05 -6.01 3.17
CA GLY A 90 -15.45 -7.29 2.62
C GLY A 90 -16.85 -7.19 2.03
N ILE A 91 -17.06 -7.78 0.86
CA ILE A 91 -18.35 -7.87 0.19
C ILE A 91 -18.62 -9.35 -0.12
N ASP A 92 -19.76 -9.86 0.32
CA ASP A 92 -20.15 -11.24 0.03
C ASP A 92 -20.68 -11.41 -1.41
N ARG A 93 -21.05 -12.64 -1.77
CA ARG A 93 -21.55 -12.95 -3.12
C ARG A 93 -22.88 -12.28 -3.48
N TRP A 94 -23.60 -11.76 -2.47
CA TRP A 94 -24.90 -11.10 -2.63
C TRP A 94 -24.77 -9.58 -2.63
N GLY A 95 -23.56 -9.04 -2.46
CA GLY A 95 -23.31 -7.61 -2.40
C GLY A 95 -23.42 -7.01 -1.00
N HIS A 96 -23.53 -7.81 0.06
CA HIS A 96 -23.58 -7.28 1.42
C HIS A 96 -22.18 -7.04 1.98
N ILE A 97 -22.04 -5.94 2.72
CA ILE A 97 -20.81 -5.61 3.44
C ILE A 97 -20.69 -6.50 4.68
N THR A 98 -19.59 -7.25 4.78
CA THR A 98 -19.34 -8.22 5.86
C THR A 98 -18.33 -7.73 6.90
N GLY A 99 -17.85 -6.49 6.78
CA GLY A 99 -16.85 -5.89 7.67
C GLY A 99 -15.59 -5.50 6.91
N GLY A 100 -14.43 -5.59 7.56
CA GLY A 100 -13.13 -5.30 6.93
C GLY A 100 -12.67 -6.39 5.97
N MET A 101 -12.01 -6.01 4.88
CA MET A 101 -11.42 -6.95 3.93
C MET A 101 -10.25 -7.69 4.57
N CYS A 102 -10.24 -9.02 4.50
CA CYS A 102 -9.08 -9.81 4.91
C CYS A 102 -7.98 -9.83 3.81
N PRO A 103 -6.71 -10.07 4.14
CA PRO A 103 -5.60 -10.01 3.19
C PRO A 103 -5.68 -11.10 2.13
N ASP A 104 -6.14 -12.30 2.50
CA ASP A 104 -6.42 -13.35 1.52
C ASP A 104 -7.40 -12.86 0.44
N SER A 105 -8.34 -11.97 0.79
CA SER A 105 -9.24 -11.35 -0.18
C SER A 105 -8.52 -10.36 -1.09
N VAL A 106 -7.52 -9.63 -0.59
CA VAL A 106 -6.64 -8.79 -1.42
C VAL A 106 -5.85 -9.66 -2.39
N THR A 107 -5.22 -10.75 -1.92
CA THR A 107 -4.51 -11.69 -2.79
C THR A 107 -5.43 -12.32 -3.83
N ARG A 108 -6.66 -12.72 -3.46
CA ARG A 108 -7.67 -13.21 -4.41
C ARG A 108 -8.08 -12.14 -5.44
N ALA A 109 -8.22 -10.89 -5.02
CA ALA A 109 -8.52 -9.78 -5.92
C ALA A 109 -7.38 -9.56 -6.94
N ILE A 110 -6.12 -9.52 -6.48
CA ILE A 110 -4.93 -9.37 -7.34
C ILE A 110 -4.87 -10.51 -8.36
N LYS A 111 -5.01 -11.77 -7.92
CA LYS A 111 -4.99 -12.93 -8.82
C LYS A 111 -6.07 -12.86 -9.88
N ARG A 112 -7.30 -12.49 -9.49
CA ARG A 112 -8.44 -12.36 -10.41
C ARG A 112 -8.22 -11.25 -11.45
N ILE A 113 -7.72 -10.09 -11.03
CA ILE A 113 -7.42 -8.98 -11.94
C ILE A 113 -6.29 -9.35 -12.89
N SER A 114 -5.23 -9.99 -12.39
CA SER A 114 -4.08 -10.42 -13.20
C SER A 114 -4.50 -11.42 -14.29
N LYS A 115 -5.36 -12.40 -13.92
CA LYS A 115 -5.93 -13.36 -14.88
C LYS A 115 -6.76 -12.65 -15.95
N ARG A 116 -7.61 -11.69 -15.56
CA ARG A 116 -8.44 -10.91 -16.49
C ARG A 116 -7.60 -10.04 -17.43
N ALA A 117 -6.46 -9.55 -16.96
CA ALA A 117 -5.51 -8.77 -17.75
C ALA A 117 -4.60 -9.63 -18.65
N GLY A 118 -4.74 -10.95 -18.65
CA GLY A 118 -3.90 -11.85 -19.46
C GLY A 118 -2.44 -11.94 -19.01
N VAL A 119 -2.12 -11.54 -17.77
CA VAL A 119 -0.76 -11.62 -17.25
C VAL A 119 -0.44 -13.10 -16.95
N PRO A 120 0.62 -13.69 -17.54
CA PRO A 120 0.94 -15.11 -17.42
C PRO A 120 1.58 -15.49 -16.07
N VAL A 121 1.54 -14.58 -15.09
CA VAL A 121 2.20 -14.72 -13.79
C VAL A 121 1.18 -14.55 -12.67
N HIS A 122 1.28 -15.38 -11.64
CA HIS A 122 0.44 -15.29 -10.46
C HIS A 122 0.95 -14.23 -9.49
N TRP A 123 0.40 -13.01 -9.59
CA TRP A 123 0.70 -11.96 -8.63
C TRP A 123 -0.01 -12.17 -7.30
N THR A 124 0.70 -11.83 -6.23
CA THR A 124 0.20 -11.78 -4.85
C THR A 124 0.49 -10.41 -4.25
N GLY A 125 -0.03 -10.12 -3.05
CA GLY A 125 0.37 -8.91 -2.33
C GLY A 125 1.89 -8.80 -2.12
N HIS A 126 2.58 -9.93 -1.95
CA HIS A 126 4.03 -9.95 -1.82
C HIS A 126 4.74 -9.53 -3.12
N SER A 127 4.21 -9.93 -4.28
CA SER A 127 4.75 -9.54 -5.59
C SER A 127 4.77 -8.02 -5.77
N LEU A 128 3.71 -7.32 -5.34
CA LEU A 128 3.66 -5.86 -5.40
C LEU A 128 4.72 -5.20 -4.52
N ARG A 129 4.98 -5.78 -3.34
CA ARG A 129 6.00 -5.32 -2.42
C ARG A 129 7.40 -5.50 -3.00
N ILE A 130 7.68 -6.65 -3.63
CA ILE A 130 8.95 -6.87 -4.36
C ILE A 130 9.10 -5.86 -5.50
N GLY A 131 8.03 -5.66 -6.28
CA GLY A 131 8.01 -4.71 -7.39
C GLY A 131 8.35 -3.27 -6.96
N LEU A 132 7.87 -2.83 -5.79
CA LEU A 132 8.24 -1.52 -5.22
C LEU A 132 9.75 -1.39 -5.03
N ALA A 133 10.41 -2.40 -4.46
CA ALA A 133 11.85 -2.38 -4.21
C ALA A 133 12.64 -2.43 -5.53
N ALA A 134 12.31 -3.38 -6.40
CA ALA A 134 13.01 -3.58 -7.67
C ALA A 134 12.89 -2.36 -8.60
N VAL A 135 11.66 -1.90 -8.86
CA VAL A 135 11.40 -0.76 -9.75
C VAL A 135 11.89 0.55 -9.12
N GLY A 136 11.78 0.69 -7.81
CA GLY A 136 12.33 1.83 -7.07
C GLY A 136 13.83 1.94 -7.29
N ARG A 137 14.57 0.83 -7.13
CA ARG A 137 16.02 0.81 -7.34
C ARG A 137 16.41 1.08 -8.79
N LYS A 138 15.72 0.44 -9.74
CA LYS A 138 15.93 0.65 -11.18
C LYS A 138 15.72 2.11 -11.59
N LYS A 139 14.83 2.84 -10.91
CA LYS A 139 14.62 4.29 -11.10
C LYS A 139 15.54 5.17 -10.24
N GLY A 140 16.64 4.62 -9.71
CA GLY A 140 17.64 5.34 -8.93
C GLY A 140 17.13 5.90 -7.59
N LYS A 141 16.06 5.32 -7.02
CA LYS A 141 15.60 5.74 -5.68
C LYS A 141 16.54 5.18 -4.62
N ASP A 142 16.85 6.04 -3.65
CA ASP A 142 17.67 5.70 -2.50
C ASP A 142 17.09 4.51 -1.71
N ALA A 143 17.97 3.60 -1.27
CA ALA A 143 17.59 2.38 -0.58
C ALA A 143 16.93 2.65 0.78
N VAL A 144 17.32 3.73 1.47
CA VAL A 144 16.67 4.13 2.73
C VAL A 144 15.25 4.62 2.46
N ALA A 145 15.02 5.43 1.42
CA ALA A 145 13.69 5.85 1.03
C ALA A 145 12.78 4.67 0.63
N ILE A 146 13.31 3.69 -0.10
CA ILE A 146 12.60 2.45 -0.44
C ILE A 146 12.25 1.66 0.84
N ALA A 147 13.22 1.50 1.75
CA ALA A 147 13.05 0.81 3.02
C ALA A 147 11.94 1.45 3.86
N ASP A 148 12.00 2.76 4.04
CA ASP A 148 11.06 3.53 4.84
C ASP A 148 9.66 3.50 4.21
N GLN A 149 9.54 3.55 2.87
CA GLN A 149 8.25 3.46 2.17
C GLN A 149 7.63 2.06 2.27
N GLY A 150 8.42 1.00 2.05
CA GLY A 150 7.94 -0.37 2.11
C GLY A 150 7.80 -0.91 3.53
N GLY A 151 8.41 -0.28 4.51
CA GLY A 151 8.44 -0.77 5.90
C GLY A 151 9.38 -1.95 6.06
N TRP A 152 10.61 -1.83 5.55
CA TRP A 152 11.72 -2.73 5.84
C TRP A 152 12.69 -2.06 6.81
N ALA A 153 13.48 -2.86 7.51
CA ALA A 153 14.72 -2.34 8.08
C ALA A 153 15.63 -1.86 6.94
N ARG A 154 16.33 -0.73 7.14
CA ARG A 154 17.23 -0.15 6.13
C ARG A 154 18.34 -1.10 5.67
N HIS A 155 18.73 -2.05 6.53
CA HIS A 155 19.70 -3.11 6.25
C HIS A 155 19.05 -4.48 5.97
N SER A 156 17.77 -4.52 5.59
CA SER A 156 17.05 -5.78 5.35
C SER A 156 17.68 -6.55 4.19
N ARG A 157 18.23 -7.74 4.48
CA ARG A 157 18.78 -8.66 3.47
C ARG A 157 17.75 -9.02 2.40
N SER A 158 16.49 -9.25 2.77
CA SER A 158 15.42 -9.56 1.82
C SER A 158 15.14 -8.40 0.87
N MET A 159 15.09 -7.16 1.40
CA MET A 159 14.90 -5.97 0.56
C MET A 159 16.08 -5.77 -0.39
N LEU A 160 17.31 -5.88 0.11
CA LEU A 160 18.52 -5.77 -0.71
C LEU A 160 18.50 -6.83 -1.82
N GLY A 161 18.11 -8.07 -1.51
CA GLY A 161 17.95 -9.12 -2.52
C GLY A 161 16.94 -8.79 -3.63
N TYR A 162 15.84 -8.10 -3.33
CA TYR A 162 14.86 -7.67 -4.35
C TYR A 162 15.40 -6.60 -5.29
N MET A 163 16.40 -5.82 -4.86
CA MET A 163 17.00 -4.74 -5.64
C MET A 163 18.13 -5.23 -6.56
N GLN A 164 18.67 -6.43 -6.31
CA GLN A 164 19.82 -7.01 -7.01
C GLN A 164 19.44 -7.89 -8.22
N ILE A 165 18.23 -7.71 -8.78
CA ILE A 165 17.74 -8.54 -9.89
C ILE A 165 18.28 -8.03 -11.26
N ASP A 166 19.06 -6.95 -11.28
CA ASP A 166 19.67 -6.42 -12.51
C ASP A 166 21.03 -7.06 -12.82
N ASP A 167 21.45 -7.01 -14.09
CA ASP A 167 22.64 -7.70 -14.63
C ASP A 167 23.99 -7.15 -14.16
N GLY A 168 23.99 -6.12 -13.31
CA GLY A 168 25.17 -5.51 -12.69
C GLY A 168 25.88 -4.47 -13.56
N TRP A 169 25.38 -4.18 -14.77
CA TRP A 169 25.95 -3.15 -15.64
C TRP A 169 25.42 -1.77 -15.31
N ASP A 170 24.09 -1.64 -15.18
CA ASP A 170 23.42 -0.35 -14.95
C ASP A 170 23.65 0.21 -13.53
N ASP A 171 23.97 -0.67 -12.57
CA ASP A 171 24.19 -0.32 -11.16
C ASP A 171 25.63 -0.59 -10.70
N ASN A 172 26.57 -0.54 -11.64
CA ASN A 172 27.96 -0.85 -11.36
C ASN A 172 28.62 0.24 -10.53
N ALA A 173 28.99 -0.10 -9.29
CA ALA A 173 29.68 0.82 -8.37
C ALA A 173 31.04 1.31 -8.88
N SER A 174 31.67 0.60 -9.84
CA SER A 174 32.92 1.03 -10.46
C SER A 174 32.73 1.90 -11.70
N ALA A 175 31.52 2.02 -12.24
CA ALA A 175 31.27 2.85 -13.41
C ALA A 175 31.48 4.33 -13.06
N GLY A 176 32.22 5.06 -13.91
CA GLY A 176 32.44 6.49 -13.75
C GLY A 176 33.40 6.88 -12.61
N LEU A 177 34.16 5.91 -12.05
CA LEU A 177 35.28 6.20 -11.17
C LEU A 177 36.49 6.63 -12.02
N THR A 178 36.62 7.92 -12.29
CA THR A 178 37.80 8.54 -12.93
C THR A 178 38.27 9.73 -12.13
#